data_AF-A0A957UWL9-F1
#
_entry.id   AF-A0A957UWL9-F1
#
_cell.length_a   1.000
_cell.length_b   1.000
_cell.length_c   1.000
_cell.angle_alpha   90.00
_cell.angle_beta   90.00
_cell.angle_gamma   90.00
#
_symmetry.space_group_name_H-M   'P 1'
#
loop_
_entity.id
_entity.type
_entity.pdbx_description
1 polymer ?
#
loop_
_entity_poly.entity_id
_entity_poly.type
_entity_poly.pdbx_seq_one_letter_code
_entity_poly.pdbx_strand_id
1 'polypeptide(L)'
;NENKFFNGFPDSLEENMKMIDKLGGPDCYNHMPTGWAAAFSTPFKMFKRYSQYSGGTCDPMIISWPQGMQARGEVRHQYHHSTDVAATILDVCGLEMPDTYRGVKQYPMNGISMRYSFDAAPDGPTQRKDQYYEMMGTRGIWEDGWHAAATHAP
;
A
#
# COMPACT_ATOMS: atom_id res chain seq x y z
N ASN A 1 14.41 15.58 -12.69
CA ASN A 1 14.91 14.76 -13.77
C ASN A 1 14.14 13.46 -14.03
N GLU A 2 12.90 13.31 -13.56
CA GLU A 2 12.20 12.01 -13.62
C GLU A 2 12.01 11.50 -15.07
N ASN A 3 11.64 12.40 -15.98
CA ASN A 3 11.38 12.01 -17.37
C ASN A 3 12.65 11.57 -18.12
N LYS A 4 13.86 12.00 -17.76
CA LYS A 4 15.07 11.48 -18.42
C LYS A 4 15.19 9.97 -18.22
N PHE A 5 14.92 9.47 -17.01
CA PHE A 5 14.93 8.04 -16.72
C PHE A 5 13.94 7.25 -17.60
N PHE A 6 12.68 7.70 -17.66
CA PHE A 6 11.67 7.02 -18.48
C PHE A 6 11.94 7.07 -19.99
N ASN A 7 12.75 8.02 -20.44
CA ASN A 7 13.13 8.18 -21.84
C ASN A 7 14.55 7.65 -22.15
N GLY A 8 15.21 6.98 -21.20
CA GLY A 8 16.55 6.42 -21.38
C GLY A 8 17.65 7.47 -21.59
N PHE A 9 17.40 8.73 -21.21
CA PHE A 9 18.42 9.77 -21.24
C PHE A 9 19.31 9.65 -19.99
N PRO A 10 20.63 9.56 -20.16
CA PRO A 10 21.55 9.52 -19.03
C PRO A 10 21.46 10.84 -18.25
N ASP A 11 21.72 10.74 -16.96
CA ASP A 11 21.75 11.90 -16.07
C ASP A 11 23.10 11.98 -15.36
N SER A 12 23.55 13.20 -15.06
CA SER A 12 24.81 13.42 -14.34
C SER A 12 24.64 14.38 -13.16
N LEU A 13 25.44 14.17 -12.12
CA LEU A 13 25.45 15.06 -10.97
C LEU A 13 25.83 16.48 -11.39
N GLU A 14 26.83 16.64 -12.27
CA GLU A 14 27.29 17.95 -12.73
C GLU A 14 26.16 18.76 -13.39
N GLU A 15 25.35 18.15 -14.26
CA GLU A 15 24.20 18.81 -14.87
C GLU A 15 23.14 19.21 -13.84
N ASN A 16 22.84 18.31 -12.90
CA ASN A 16 21.86 18.57 -11.85
C ASN A 16 22.32 19.71 -10.93
N MET A 17 23.63 19.80 -10.61
CA MET A 17 24.19 20.85 -9.75
C MET A 17 24.07 22.25 -10.36
N LYS A 18 24.01 22.39 -11.70
CA LYS A 18 23.77 23.68 -12.38
C LYS A 18 22.38 24.26 -12.07
N MET A 19 21.46 23.42 -11.59
CA MET A 19 20.08 23.79 -11.28
C MET A 19 19.79 23.81 -9.78
N ILE A 20 20.80 23.73 -8.91
CA ILE A 20 20.61 23.54 -7.46
C ILE A 20 19.71 24.61 -6.83
N ASP A 21 19.90 25.88 -7.20
CA ASP A 21 19.13 27.02 -6.68
C ASP A 21 17.70 27.08 -7.24
N LYS A 22 17.37 26.25 -8.22
CA LYS A 22 16.05 26.17 -8.86
C LYS A 22 15.28 24.90 -8.47
N LEU A 23 15.90 23.97 -7.74
CA LEU A 23 15.26 22.72 -7.32
C LEU A 23 13.98 23.01 -6.52
N GLY A 24 12.94 22.23 -6.78
CA GLY A 24 11.60 22.44 -6.21
C GLY A 24 10.75 23.52 -6.89
N GLY A 25 11.34 24.36 -7.75
CA GLY A 25 10.63 25.37 -8.54
C GLY A 25 9.99 24.80 -9.82
N PRO A 26 9.20 25.62 -10.55
CA PRO A 26 8.50 25.21 -11.78
C PRO A 26 9.44 24.86 -12.94
N ASP A 27 10.69 25.33 -12.88
CA ASP A 27 11.73 25.06 -13.89
C ASP A 27 12.28 23.62 -13.81
N CYS A 28 11.92 22.83 -12.79
CA CYS A 28 12.54 21.54 -12.51
C CYS A 28 11.51 20.46 -12.18
N TYR A 29 11.49 19.38 -12.98
CA TYR A 29 10.62 18.21 -12.75
C TYR A 29 11.34 17.13 -11.95
N ASN A 30 11.51 17.35 -10.64
CA ASN A 30 12.44 16.62 -9.77
C ASN A 30 11.97 15.21 -9.39
N HIS A 31 12.93 14.33 -9.06
CA HIS A 31 12.66 13.08 -8.35
C HIS A 31 13.60 13.01 -7.15
N MET A 32 13.13 12.49 -6.03
CA MET A 32 13.97 12.32 -4.85
C MET A 32 15.02 11.20 -5.07
N PRO A 33 16.23 11.32 -4.50
CA PRO A 33 17.23 10.25 -4.51
C PRO A 33 16.70 8.95 -3.90
N THR A 34 17.14 7.81 -4.44
CA THR A 34 16.73 6.46 -4.01
C THR A 34 16.95 6.20 -2.52
N GLY A 35 17.97 6.80 -1.90
CA GLY A 35 18.24 6.67 -0.47
C GLY A 35 17.10 7.18 0.41
N TRP A 36 16.42 8.27 0.00
CA TRP A 36 15.24 8.77 0.72
C TRP A 36 14.05 7.83 0.60
N ALA A 37 13.86 7.18 -0.56
CA ALA A 37 12.81 6.18 -0.72
C ALA A 37 13.02 4.99 0.22
N ALA A 38 14.25 4.50 0.34
CA ALA A 38 14.59 3.44 1.31
C ALA A 38 14.43 3.90 2.77
N ALA A 39 14.79 5.15 3.08
CA ALA A 39 14.62 5.70 4.43
C ALA A 39 13.15 5.74 4.86
N PHE A 40 12.25 6.20 3.99
CA PHE A 40 10.82 6.24 4.30
C PHE A 40 10.16 4.87 4.41
N SER A 41 10.73 3.85 3.77
CA SER A 41 10.23 2.47 3.86
C SER A 41 10.82 1.68 5.03
N THR A 42 11.77 2.23 5.79
CA THR A 42 12.39 1.55 6.94
C THR A 42 11.34 1.21 8.00
N PRO A 43 11.35 0.00 8.59
CA PRO A 43 12.39 -1.04 8.53
C PRO A 43 12.23 -2.03 7.37
N PHE A 44 11.27 -1.82 6.47
CA PHE A 44 10.98 -2.77 5.41
C PHE A 44 11.94 -2.65 4.23
N LYS A 45 12.11 -3.78 3.53
CA LYS A 45 12.95 -3.88 2.34
C LYS A 45 12.29 -3.20 1.14
N MET A 46 13.10 -2.47 0.36
CA MET A 46 12.69 -1.74 -0.86
C MET A 46 11.56 -0.72 -0.61
N PHE A 47 10.92 -0.23 -1.67
CA PHE A 47 9.91 0.84 -1.66
C PHE A 47 8.90 0.61 -2.82
N LYS A 48 8.10 1.63 -3.17
CA LYS A 48 7.16 1.63 -4.32
C LYS A 48 7.71 0.87 -5.54
N ARG A 49 6.81 0.14 -6.24
CA ARG A 49 7.04 -0.80 -7.37
C ARG A 49 7.35 -2.25 -6.94
N TYR A 50 8.00 -2.45 -5.80
CA TYR A 50 8.43 -3.77 -5.37
C TYR A 50 7.32 -4.46 -4.56
N SER A 51 6.36 -5.09 -5.25
CA SER A 51 5.16 -5.65 -4.61
C SER A 51 5.44 -6.87 -3.72
N GLN A 52 6.60 -7.49 -3.89
CA GLN A 52 7.04 -8.65 -3.11
C GLN A 52 7.63 -8.30 -1.74
N TYR A 53 7.80 -7.00 -1.43
CA TYR A 53 8.34 -6.57 -0.15
C TYR A 53 7.41 -5.54 0.51
N SER A 54 7.35 -5.59 1.84
CA SER A 54 6.52 -4.68 2.64
C SER A 54 6.88 -3.20 2.44
N GLY A 55 8.11 -2.86 2.03
CA GLY A 55 8.45 -1.46 1.75
C GLY A 55 7.69 -0.88 0.56
N GLY A 56 7.23 -1.74 -0.37
CA GLY A 56 6.40 -1.35 -1.50
C GLY A 56 4.90 -1.56 -1.31
N THR A 57 4.46 -2.19 -0.20
CA THR A 57 3.06 -2.61 -0.01
C THR A 57 2.47 -2.31 1.37
N CYS A 58 3.27 -1.86 2.33
CA CYS A 58 2.82 -1.51 3.68
C CYS A 58 2.76 0.01 3.80
N ASP A 59 1.53 0.53 3.80
CA ASP A 59 1.24 1.94 4.05
C ASP A 59 0.54 2.10 5.41
N PRO A 60 0.71 3.24 6.09
CA PRO A 60 -0.03 3.52 7.31
C PRO A 60 -1.53 3.66 7.02
N MET A 61 -2.35 3.03 7.86
CA MET A 61 -3.80 3.17 7.81
C MET A 61 -4.32 3.77 9.12
N ILE A 62 -5.16 4.80 9.02
CA ILE A 62 -5.83 5.43 10.16
C ILE A 62 -7.34 5.33 9.95
N ILE A 63 -8.03 4.73 10.91
CA ILE A 63 -9.49 4.65 10.94
C ILE A 63 -9.99 5.52 12.09
N SER A 64 -10.90 6.44 11.79
CA SER A 64 -11.55 7.29 12.79
C SER A 64 -13.06 7.21 12.62
N TRP A 65 -13.74 6.63 13.60
CA TRP A 65 -15.20 6.58 13.65
C TRP A 65 -15.67 6.71 15.11
N PRO A 66 -15.78 7.96 15.62
CA PRO A 66 -16.06 8.19 17.04
C PRO A 66 -17.35 7.55 17.56
N GLN A 67 -18.37 7.43 16.72
CA GLN A 67 -19.68 6.86 17.09
C GLN A 67 -19.69 5.33 17.07
N GLY A 68 -18.85 4.68 16.26
CA GLY A 68 -18.89 3.22 16.07
C GLY A 68 -17.62 2.49 16.49
N MET A 69 -16.67 3.18 17.11
CA MET A 69 -15.47 2.59 17.70
C MET A 69 -15.25 3.20 19.09
N GLN A 70 -14.81 2.39 20.05
CA GLN A 70 -14.36 2.90 21.36
C GLN A 70 -12.87 3.26 21.36
N ALA A 71 -12.08 2.63 20.50
CA ALA A 71 -10.64 2.84 20.44
C ALA A 71 -10.26 4.30 20.16
N ARG A 72 -9.29 4.85 20.92
CA ARG A 72 -8.82 6.24 20.77
C ARG A 72 -7.30 6.31 20.81
N GLY A 73 -6.68 6.56 19.66
CA GLY A 73 -5.21 6.67 19.54
C GLY A 73 -4.47 5.34 19.70
N GLU A 74 -5.17 4.21 19.68
CA GLU A 74 -4.58 2.87 19.77
C GLU A 74 -3.91 2.48 18.44
N VAL A 75 -2.78 1.78 18.55
CA VAL A 75 -2.08 1.14 17.43
C VAL A 75 -2.48 -0.33 17.39
N ARG A 76 -2.69 -0.85 16.18
CA ARG A 76 -3.18 -2.22 15.94
C ARG A 76 -2.29 -2.92 14.92
N HIS A 77 -2.09 -4.22 15.10
CA HIS A 77 -1.15 -5.01 14.29
C HIS A 77 -1.82 -6.15 13.50
N GLN A 78 -3.15 -6.21 13.46
CA GLN A 78 -3.86 -7.15 12.59
C GLN A 78 -3.52 -6.90 11.12
N TYR A 79 -3.26 -7.99 10.40
CA TYR A 79 -2.89 -7.91 8.99
C TYR A 79 -4.10 -7.62 8.10
N HIS A 80 -4.01 -6.54 7.32
CA HIS A 80 -5.06 -6.07 6.41
C HIS A 80 -4.49 -5.58 5.08
N HIS A 81 -5.37 -5.45 4.09
CA HIS A 81 -5.03 -4.97 2.76
C HIS A 81 -6.04 -3.95 2.25
N SER A 82 -5.65 -3.14 1.26
CA SER A 82 -6.49 -2.08 0.69
C SER A 82 -7.86 -2.57 0.18
N THR A 83 -7.95 -3.83 -0.25
CA THR A 83 -9.21 -4.48 -0.66
C THR A 83 -10.23 -4.59 0.47
N ASP A 84 -9.78 -4.60 1.73
CA ASP A 84 -10.64 -4.76 2.91
C ASP A 84 -11.45 -3.48 3.20
N VAL A 85 -11.04 -2.32 2.66
CA VAL A 85 -11.69 -1.02 2.90
C VAL A 85 -13.15 -1.03 2.43
N ALA A 86 -13.39 -1.47 1.19
CA ALA A 86 -14.75 -1.51 0.64
C ALA A 86 -15.65 -2.50 1.39
N ALA A 87 -15.12 -3.68 1.73
CA ALA A 87 -15.83 -4.67 2.55
C ALA A 87 -16.19 -4.10 3.94
N THR A 88 -15.27 -3.35 4.56
CA THR A 88 -15.50 -2.71 5.85
C THR A 88 -16.61 -1.66 5.78
N ILE A 89 -16.61 -0.81 4.74
CA ILE A 89 -17.63 0.23 4.55
C ILE A 89 -19.02 -0.39 4.38
N LEU A 90 -19.14 -1.46 3.60
CA LEU A 90 -20.41 -2.16 3.42
C LEU A 90 -20.92 -2.75 4.74
N ASP A 91 -20.07 -3.47 5.48
CA ASP A 91 -20.40 -4.06 6.78
C ASP A 91 -20.87 -3.00 7.80
N VAL A 92 -20.12 -1.91 7.99
CA VAL A 92 -20.52 -0.87 8.97
C VAL A 92 -21.81 -0.16 8.59
N CYS A 93 -22.16 -0.12 7.30
CA CYS A 93 -23.43 0.41 6.79
C CYS A 93 -24.57 -0.62 6.83
N GLY A 94 -24.31 -1.89 7.17
CA GLY A 94 -25.31 -2.96 7.12
C GLY A 94 -25.74 -3.31 5.69
N LEU A 95 -24.83 -3.16 4.73
CA LEU A 95 -25.06 -3.43 3.32
C LEU A 95 -24.30 -4.67 2.86
N GLU A 96 -24.86 -5.38 1.90
CA GLU A 96 -24.18 -6.47 1.19
C GLU A 96 -23.70 -5.99 -0.18
N MET A 97 -22.64 -6.61 -0.71
CA MET A 97 -22.23 -6.37 -2.10
C MET A 97 -23.30 -6.96 -3.03
N PRO A 98 -23.88 -6.19 -3.95
CA PRO A 98 -24.92 -6.72 -4.83
C PRO A 98 -24.33 -7.73 -5.83
N ASP A 99 -25.05 -8.82 -6.07
CA ASP A 99 -24.70 -9.80 -7.11
C ASP A 99 -24.70 -9.19 -8.52
N THR A 100 -25.51 -8.15 -8.73
CA THR A 100 -25.66 -7.45 -10.00
C THR A 100 -25.88 -5.96 -9.78
N TYR A 101 -25.20 -5.12 -10.57
CA TYR A 101 -25.39 -3.67 -10.59
C TYR A 101 -25.65 -3.21 -12.03
N ARG A 102 -26.81 -2.57 -12.25
CA ARG A 102 -27.24 -2.10 -13.59
C ARG A 102 -27.17 -3.17 -14.68
N GLY A 103 -27.55 -4.41 -14.35
CA GLY A 103 -27.54 -5.55 -15.29
C GLY A 103 -26.18 -6.22 -15.48
N VAL A 104 -25.12 -5.76 -14.82
CA VAL A 104 -23.79 -6.38 -14.86
C VAL A 104 -23.57 -7.24 -13.62
N LYS A 105 -23.23 -8.52 -13.80
CA LYS A 105 -22.85 -9.41 -12.69
C LYS A 105 -21.55 -8.92 -12.05
N GLN A 106 -21.52 -8.80 -10.73
CA GLN A 106 -20.36 -8.31 -10.01
C GLN A 106 -19.36 -9.43 -9.72
N TYR A 107 -18.08 -9.08 -9.70
CA TYR A 107 -17.04 -9.99 -9.21
C TYR A 107 -17.15 -10.08 -7.67
N PRO A 108 -16.96 -11.27 -7.06
CA PRO A 108 -17.00 -11.40 -5.61
C PRO A 108 -16.04 -10.44 -4.91
N MET A 109 -16.44 -9.93 -3.75
CA MET A 109 -15.56 -9.09 -2.92
C MET A 109 -14.34 -9.91 -2.48
N ASN A 110 -13.13 -9.42 -2.77
CA ASN A 110 -11.88 -10.08 -2.34
C ASN A 110 -11.44 -9.67 -0.93
N GLY A 111 -11.99 -8.57 -0.42
CA GLY A 111 -11.66 -8.06 0.91
C GLY A 111 -12.53 -8.65 2.01
N ILE A 112 -12.02 -8.66 3.23
CA ILE A 112 -12.77 -8.95 4.44
C ILE A 112 -12.99 -7.67 5.24
N SER A 113 -14.06 -7.59 6.04
CA SER A 113 -14.28 -6.41 6.88
C SER A 113 -13.24 -6.32 8.00
N MET A 114 -12.69 -5.13 8.20
CA MET A 114 -11.83 -4.78 9.33
C MET A 114 -12.63 -4.48 10.61
N ARG A 115 -13.97 -4.46 10.56
CA ARG A 115 -14.82 -4.05 11.68
C ARG A 115 -14.52 -4.80 12.98
N TYR A 116 -14.18 -6.09 12.91
CA TYR A 116 -13.82 -6.86 14.10
C TYR A 116 -12.64 -6.25 14.87
N SER A 117 -11.71 -5.58 14.17
CA SER A 117 -10.53 -4.96 14.79
C SER A 117 -10.90 -3.76 15.67
N PHE A 118 -12.10 -3.22 15.55
CA PHE A 118 -12.53 -2.02 16.28
C PHE A 118 -12.67 -2.27 17.77
N ASP A 119 -13.06 -3.50 18.14
CA ASP A 119 -13.25 -3.94 19.52
C ASP A 119 -12.24 -5.04 19.95
N ALA A 120 -11.42 -5.54 19.01
CA ALA A 120 -10.40 -6.53 19.31
C ALA A 120 -9.31 -5.95 20.24
N ALA A 121 -8.60 -6.82 20.95
CA ALA A 121 -7.34 -6.42 21.58
C ALA A 121 -6.34 -5.92 20.51
N PRO A 122 -5.45 -4.95 20.82
CA PRO A 122 -4.47 -4.41 19.87
C PRO A 122 -3.64 -5.48 19.13
N ASP A 123 -3.23 -6.54 19.84
CA ASP A 123 -2.47 -7.69 19.32
C ASP A 123 -3.35 -8.95 19.14
N GLY A 124 -4.66 -8.76 19.06
CA GLY A 124 -5.60 -9.84 18.79
C GLY A 124 -5.36 -10.51 17.43
N PRO A 125 -5.91 -11.71 17.21
CA PRO A 125 -5.69 -12.46 15.99
C PRO A 125 -6.21 -11.70 14.76
N THR A 126 -5.48 -11.81 13.64
CA THR A 126 -5.99 -11.37 12.34
C THR A 126 -7.01 -12.37 11.78
N GLN A 127 -8.08 -11.85 11.18
CA GLN A 127 -9.04 -12.67 10.44
C GLN A 127 -8.56 -12.98 9.02
N ARG A 128 -7.61 -12.20 8.50
CA ARG A 128 -7.05 -12.41 7.16
C ARG A 128 -6.01 -13.51 7.19
N LYS A 129 -6.15 -14.50 6.32
CA LYS A 129 -5.29 -15.69 6.29
C LYS A 129 -4.23 -15.62 5.22
N ASP A 130 -4.54 -15.00 4.09
CA ASP A 130 -3.62 -14.85 2.98
C ASP A 130 -3.74 -13.48 2.29
N GLN A 131 -2.72 -13.14 1.51
CA GLN A 131 -2.75 -12.06 0.52
C GLN A 131 -1.70 -12.27 -0.54
N TYR A 132 -2.12 -12.17 -1.80
CA TYR A 132 -1.23 -12.18 -2.95
C TYR A 132 -0.93 -10.78 -3.49
N TYR A 133 0.31 -10.55 -3.91
CA TYR A 133 0.78 -9.30 -4.48
C TYR A 133 1.48 -9.56 -5.81
N GLU A 134 1.20 -8.75 -6.83
CA GLU A 134 1.91 -8.82 -8.10
C GLU A 134 2.01 -7.44 -8.75
N MET A 135 3.20 -7.15 -9.26
CA MET A 135 3.44 -5.98 -10.09
C MET A 135 4.70 -6.19 -10.91
N MET A 136 4.61 -6.02 -12.23
CA MET A 136 5.76 -5.97 -13.14
C MET A 136 6.74 -7.15 -12.96
N GLY A 137 6.21 -8.37 -12.78
CA GLY A 137 7.03 -9.59 -12.62
C GLY A 137 7.54 -9.83 -11.18
N THR A 138 7.30 -8.89 -10.25
CA THR A 138 7.48 -9.14 -8.82
C THR A 138 6.23 -9.79 -8.24
N ARG A 139 6.39 -10.75 -7.33
CA ARG A 139 5.29 -11.50 -6.69
C ARG A 139 5.56 -11.68 -5.20
N GLY A 140 4.56 -11.43 -4.38
CA GLY A 140 4.58 -11.70 -2.94
C GLY A 140 3.36 -12.48 -2.52
N ILE A 141 3.49 -13.31 -1.50
CA ILE A 141 2.34 -13.87 -0.79
C ILE A 141 2.61 -13.78 0.72
N TRP A 142 1.65 -13.23 1.44
CA TRP A 142 1.58 -13.32 2.89
C TRP A 142 0.59 -14.42 3.25
N GLU A 143 0.93 -15.26 4.22
CA GLU A 143 0.06 -16.34 4.70
C GLU A 143 0.34 -16.62 6.18
N ASP A 144 -0.65 -16.42 7.06
CA ASP A 144 -0.58 -16.68 8.51
C ASP A 144 0.74 -16.21 9.18
N GLY A 145 1.19 -15.00 8.85
CA GLY A 145 2.39 -14.37 9.40
C GLY A 145 3.67 -14.65 8.62
N TRP A 146 3.66 -15.59 7.69
CA TRP A 146 4.76 -15.83 6.75
C TRP A 146 4.65 -14.93 5.53
N HIS A 147 5.78 -14.58 4.92
CA HIS A 147 5.82 -13.83 3.67
C HIS A 147 6.84 -14.48 2.73
N ALA A 148 6.38 -14.94 1.57
CA ALA A 148 7.24 -15.42 0.48
C ALA A 148 7.33 -14.37 -0.63
N ALA A 149 8.55 -14.11 -1.11
CA ALA A 149 8.84 -13.11 -2.12
C ALA A 149 9.55 -13.75 -3.32
N ALA A 150 9.11 -13.41 -4.53
CA ALA A 150 9.71 -13.86 -5.78
C ALA A 150 9.83 -12.72 -6.78
N THR A 151 10.87 -12.75 -7.59
CA THR A 151 11.08 -11.79 -8.69
C THR A 151 11.38 -12.56 -9.95
N HIS A 152 10.53 -12.38 -10.95
CA HIS A 152 10.73 -12.90 -12.29
C HIS A 152 10.85 -11.68 -13.19
N ALA A 153 12.09 -11.21 -13.35
CA ALA A 153 12.36 -10.16 -14.32
C ALA A 153 12.03 -10.70 -15.73
N PRO A 154 11.39 -9.91 -16.61
CA PRO A 154 11.47 -10.17 -18.03
C PRO A 154 12.91 -10.08 -18.53
#